data_AF-A0A9C6X626-F1
#
_entry.id   AF-A0A9C6X626-F1
#
_cell.length_a   1.000
_cell.length_b   1.000
_cell.length_c   1.000
_cell.angle_alpha   90.00
_cell.angle_beta   90.00
_cell.angle_gamma   90.00
#
_symmetry.space_group_name_H-M   'P 1'
#
loop_
_entity.id
_entity.type
_entity.pdbx_description
1 polymer ?
#
loop_
_entity_poly.entity_id
_entity_poly.type
_entity_poly.pdbx_seq_one_letter_code
_entity_poly.pdbx_strand_id
1 'polypeptide(L)'
;MAEAKEIPSENVTAIRPSKRRKNRRSLFSYTRTKHNVSVSKSYEPATSEHFAGFSNNTVLGTINGRTTPPSDFCGFSDDEISLSMIRKTLHPLYGHCEDMFDECGQTVCTIGSKYPHEHIMKVHMIKNERKVRVLSLFDGVGSGLLVLKHHLNLDVDVYYSAEICENALMVQSNKFSGEIVMLGDVRGLKGDLLDVLGRVDLLIGGPPCSQVSSVNANKKGLSDPTSESCLYKEFIRIRDIMIQKAAEHGHLFLWMMEMTAHMELKDWETMTRDVGQKPLKTDAGWYLPVNRERLFWTNVPQIEEQESRTSPIKIDELLCPGRKANYSRCSTITSNPSNQIKGGIEPVSGRHGQDNYYILELERLQGFPDNHTAVGNLSITKRRKLIGKAWCIPQVAGILRVLTELFSVK
;
A
#
# COMPACT_ATOMS: atom_id res chain seq x y z
N MET A 1 -68.20 14.66 -52.40
CA MET A 1 -66.97 13.86 -52.60
C MET A 1 -66.94 12.88 -51.42
N ALA A 2 -67.39 11.63 -51.54
CA ALA A 2 -67.08 10.58 -52.53
C ALA A 2 -65.67 9.99 -52.31
N GLU A 3 -65.45 8.67 -52.19
CA GLU A 3 -66.41 7.54 -52.16
C GLU A 3 -65.79 6.25 -51.54
N ALA A 4 -66.47 5.09 -51.69
CA ALA A 4 -66.01 3.67 -51.63
C ALA A 4 -64.65 3.32 -50.95
N LYS A 5 -64.62 2.50 -49.88
CA LYS A 5 -64.62 0.99 -49.88
C LYS A 5 -63.48 0.32 -50.67
N GLU A 6 -62.68 -0.53 -50.01
CA GLU A 6 -62.67 -2.00 -50.25
C GLU A 6 -61.80 -2.82 -49.25
N ILE A 7 -61.98 -4.15 -49.26
CA ILE A 7 -61.40 -5.22 -48.40
C ILE A 7 -61.64 -6.57 -49.13
N PRO A 8 -60.87 -7.67 -48.92
CA PRO A 8 -60.33 -8.20 -47.64
C PRO A 8 -58.80 -8.52 -47.75
N SER A 9 -58.12 -9.57 -47.24
CA SER A 9 -58.49 -10.81 -46.51
C SER A 9 -57.32 -11.46 -45.73
N GLU A 10 -57.69 -12.07 -44.61
CA GLU A 10 -57.20 -13.29 -43.94
C GLU A 10 -55.90 -14.01 -44.38
N ASN A 11 -55.06 -14.38 -43.39
CA ASN A 11 -55.09 -15.77 -42.94
C ASN A 11 -54.57 -16.02 -41.51
N VAL A 12 -55.00 -17.13 -40.90
CA VAL A 12 -54.75 -17.51 -39.51
C VAL A 12 -53.94 -18.81 -39.45
N THR A 13 -52.91 -18.89 -38.60
CA THR A 13 -52.57 -20.15 -37.92
C THR A 13 -51.75 -19.90 -36.66
N ALA A 14 -51.78 -20.87 -35.74
CA ALA A 14 -51.37 -20.67 -34.35
C ALA A 14 -50.43 -21.78 -33.83
N ILE A 15 -49.63 -21.43 -32.82
CA ILE A 15 -49.11 -22.29 -31.74
C ILE A 15 -48.34 -23.57 -32.17
N ARG A 16 -47.05 -23.62 -31.81
CA ARG A 16 -46.51 -24.72 -30.99
C ARG A 16 -45.16 -24.39 -30.32
N PRO A 17 -45.03 -24.51 -28.98
CA PRO A 17 -43.74 -24.40 -28.31
C PRO A 17 -42.92 -25.70 -28.45
N SER A 18 -41.62 -25.58 -28.78
CA SER A 18 -40.75 -26.75 -29.00
C SER A 18 -39.64 -26.91 -27.95
N LYS A 19 -39.98 -27.69 -26.93
CA LYS A 19 -39.12 -28.70 -26.27
C LYS A 19 -37.75 -28.28 -25.70
N ARG A 20 -37.70 -28.24 -24.36
CA ARG A 20 -36.52 -28.64 -23.56
C ARG A 20 -35.83 -29.87 -24.18
N ARG A 21 -34.50 -29.86 -24.31
CA ARG A 21 -33.70 -31.08 -24.46
C ARG A 21 -32.67 -31.16 -23.33
N LYS A 22 -32.94 -32.02 -22.34
CA LYS A 22 -31.96 -32.39 -21.32
C LYS A 22 -30.84 -33.22 -21.97
N ASN A 23 -29.60 -32.84 -21.70
CA ASN A 23 -28.43 -33.72 -21.68
C ASN A 23 -27.33 -32.97 -20.93
N ARG A 24 -26.45 -33.59 -20.17
CA ARG A 24 -26.43 -34.83 -19.38
C ARG A 24 -25.05 -34.73 -18.70
N ARG A 25 -25.02 -34.92 -17.37
CA ARG A 25 -23.80 -34.92 -16.53
C ARG A 25 -22.54 -35.43 -17.25
N SER A 26 -21.46 -34.65 -17.21
CA SER A 26 -20.10 -35.18 -17.03
C SER A 26 -19.63 -34.79 -15.63
N LEU A 27 -19.72 -35.72 -14.68
CA LEU A 27 -18.96 -35.56 -13.44
C LEU A 27 -17.49 -35.81 -13.78
N PHE A 28 -16.64 -34.80 -13.67
CA PHE A 28 -15.21 -35.04 -13.48
C PHE A 28 -14.96 -35.17 -11.98
N SER A 29 -15.02 -36.40 -11.49
CA SER A 29 -14.57 -36.76 -10.16
C SER A 29 -13.07 -36.50 -10.05
N TYR A 30 -12.64 -35.61 -9.15
CA TYR A 30 -11.23 -35.42 -8.87
C TYR A 30 -10.69 -36.60 -8.06
N THR A 31 -10.27 -37.66 -8.76
CA THR A 31 -9.76 -38.89 -8.16
C THR A 31 -8.45 -38.62 -7.42
N ARG A 32 -8.52 -38.70 -6.08
CA ARG A 32 -7.43 -38.43 -5.14
C ARG A 32 -6.34 -39.51 -5.23
N THR A 33 -5.45 -39.41 -6.23
CA THR A 33 -4.28 -40.27 -6.37
C THR A 33 -3.31 -40.08 -5.21
N LYS A 34 -3.32 -41.03 -4.27
CA LYS A 34 -2.27 -41.17 -3.25
C LYS A 34 -0.98 -41.65 -3.93
N HIS A 35 0.03 -40.80 -4.00
CA HIS A 35 1.40 -41.28 -4.13
C HIS A 35 2.01 -41.45 -2.73
N ASN A 36 1.99 -42.69 -2.24
CA ASN A 36 2.89 -43.09 -1.17
C ASN A 36 4.30 -43.13 -1.76
N VAL A 37 5.23 -42.34 -1.22
CA VAL A 37 6.66 -42.59 -1.33
C VAL A 37 7.20 -42.69 0.09
N SER A 38 7.54 -43.91 0.49
CA SER A 38 8.05 -44.24 1.81
C SER A 38 9.39 -44.95 1.65
N VAL A 39 10.49 -44.23 1.90
CA VAL A 39 11.84 -44.79 1.99
C VAL A 39 12.47 -44.31 3.31
N SER A 40 13.36 -45.13 3.86
CA SER A 40 13.78 -45.19 5.26
C SER A 40 14.70 -44.06 5.75
N LYS A 41 14.68 -43.87 7.08
CA LYS A 41 15.78 -43.29 7.89
C LYS A 41 17.14 -43.92 7.56
N SER A 42 18.25 -43.24 7.88
CA SER A 42 19.14 -43.68 8.98
C SER A 42 20.35 -42.77 9.26
N TYR A 43 20.70 -42.69 10.55
CA TYR A 43 21.99 -42.31 11.17
C TYR A 43 22.44 -40.84 11.33
N GLU A 44 22.97 -40.62 12.53
CA GLU A 44 23.65 -39.45 13.12
C GLU A 44 25.17 -39.77 13.27
N PRO A 45 25.97 -39.07 14.08
CA PRO A 45 26.53 -37.73 13.86
C PRO A 45 28.08 -37.76 13.84
N ALA A 46 28.72 -36.58 13.72
CA ALA A 46 30.17 -36.41 13.93
C ALA A 46 30.46 -35.14 14.75
N THR A 47 31.62 -35.11 15.43
CA THR A 47 31.96 -34.14 16.50
C THR A 47 33.24 -33.36 16.21
N SER A 48 33.38 -32.22 16.91
CA SER A 48 34.62 -31.45 17.17
C SER A 48 35.37 -30.89 15.93
N GLU A 49 36.31 -29.94 16.03
CA GLU A 49 36.99 -29.34 17.20
C GLU A 49 37.37 -27.85 17.01
N HIS A 50 38.16 -27.30 17.93
CA HIS A 50 38.57 -25.89 18.07
C HIS A 50 39.27 -25.24 16.86
N PHE A 51 39.28 -23.89 16.83
CA PHE A 51 40.54 -23.14 16.90
C PHE A 51 40.35 -21.73 17.53
N ALA A 52 41.37 -21.24 18.25
CA ALA A 52 41.52 -19.84 18.66
C ALA A 52 42.13 -19.00 17.50
N GLY A 53 42.10 -17.67 17.47
CA GLY A 53 41.69 -16.65 18.45
C GLY A 53 42.81 -15.59 18.57
N PHE A 54 42.47 -14.29 18.60
CA PHE A 54 43.46 -13.22 18.70
C PHE A 54 42.98 -12.04 19.56
N SER A 55 43.84 -11.62 20.49
CA SER A 55 43.74 -10.37 21.25
C SER A 55 44.89 -9.45 20.84
N ASN A 56 44.67 -8.14 20.90
CA ASN A 56 45.74 -7.15 20.80
C ASN A 56 45.55 -6.07 21.87
N ASN A 57 46.47 -6.02 22.83
CA ASN A 57 46.65 -4.87 23.71
C ASN A 57 47.45 -3.79 22.97
N THR A 58 47.30 -2.52 23.37
CA THR A 58 48.27 -1.46 23.04
C THR A 58 48.46 -0.58 24.26
N VAL A 59 49.69 -0.12 24.48
CA VAL A 59 50.18 0.39 25.77
C VAL A 59 50.10 1.92 25.85
N LEU A 60 49.81 2.44 27.05
CA LEU A 60 49.80 3.86 27.36
C LEU A 60 51.20 4.50 27.32
N GLY A 61 51.28 5.72 26.80
CA GLY A 61 52.43 6.61 26.94
C GLY A 61 51.97 8.04 27.23
N THR A 62 52.44 8.65 28.32
CA THR A 62 51.96 9.95 28.82
C THR A 62 53.10 10.94 29.04
N ILE A 63 53.08 12.08 28.35
CA ILE A 63 53.90 13.25 28.70
C ILE A 63 53.08 14.55 28.49
N ASN A 64 52.94 15.32 29.57
CA ASN A 64 52.60 16.77 29.68
C ASN A 64 51.38 17.36 28.94
N GLY A 65 50.51 18.09 29.67
CA GLY A 65 49.95 19.33 29.11
C GLY A 65 48.49 19.76 29.34
N ARG A 66 47.82 19.43 30.45
CA ARG A 66 46.51 20.02 30.90
C ARG A 66 45.47 20.37 29.82
N THR A 67 44.39 19.60 29.72
CA THR A 67 43.04 20.18 29.46
C THR A 67 41.94 19.23 29.97
N THR A 68 40.87 19.81 30.51
CA THR A 68 39.50 19.31 30.78
C THR A 68 39.22 17.80 30.96
N PRO A 69 38.33 17.39 31.88
CA PRO A 69 37.82 16.02 31.88
C PRO A 69 37.13 15.73 30.53
N PRO A 70 37.33 14.54 29.93
CA PRO A 70 36.52 14.13 28.79
C PRO A 70 35.07 14.04 29.25
N SER A 71 34.17 14.66 28.51
CA SER A 71 32.75 14.31 28.58
C SER A 71 32.61 12.86 28.13
N ASP A 72 31.86 12.06 28.88
CA ASP A 72 31.64 10.65 28.54
C ASP A 72 30.95 10.55 27.18
N PHE A 73 31.75 10.26 26.15
CA PHE A 73 31.25 9.90 24.84
C PHE A 73 30.73 8.46 24.93
N CYS A 74 29.54 8.32 25.52
CA CYS A 74 28.77 7.10 25.48
C CYS A 74 28.47 6.76 24.01
N GLY A 75 29.31 5.89 23.44
CA GLY A 75 29.07 5.28 22.16
C GLY A 75 27.84 4.39 22.28
N PHE A 76 26.67 4.96 21.98
CA PHE A 76 25.42 4.22 21.91
C PHE A 76 25.61 3.00 21.03
N SER A 77 25.26 1.82 21.55
CA SER A 77 25.14 0.63 20.73
C SER A 77 24.05 0.84 19.67
N ASP A 78 24.16 0.20 18.50
CA ASP A 78 23.16 0.30 17.45
C ASP A 78 21.75 -0.09 17.95
N ASP A 79 21.69 -1.02 18.91
CA ASP A 79 20.46 -1.43 19.62
C ASP A 79 19.85 -0.28 20.44
N GLU A 80 20.65 0.52 21.18
CA GLU A 80 20.15 1.69 21.91
C GLU A 80 19.69 2.81 20.98
N ILE A 81 20.37 3.03 19.86
CA ILE A 81 19.94 4.00 18.84
C ILE A 81 18.55 3.60 18.34
N SER A 82 18.38 2.33 17.94
CA SER A 82 17.11 1.77 17.47
C SER A 82 16.00 1.87 18.52
N LEU A 83 16.27 1.48 19.78
CA LEU A 83 15.31 1.60 20.89
C LEU A 83 14.94 3.06 21.20
N SER A 84 15.89 3.99 21.10
CA SER A 84 15.62 5.42 21.30
C SER A 84 14.74 5.98 20.18
N MET A 85 14.93 5.51 18.93
CA MET A 85 14.14 5.90 17.77
C MET A 85 12.72 5.33 17.85
N ILE A 86 12.58 4.05 18.19
CA ILE A 86 11.27 3.40 18.41
C ILE A 86 10.50 4.12 19.52
N ARG A 87 11.14 4.45 20.66
CA ARG A 87 10.51 5.23 21.74
C ARG A 87 10.07 6.61 21.26
N LYS A 88 10.97 7.40 20.65
CA LYS A 88 10.69 8.76 20.18
C LYS A 88 9.63 8.84 19.08
N THR A 89 9.53 7.84 18.20
CA THR A 89 8.59 7.84 17.08
C THR A 89 7.25 7.18 17.41
N LEU A 90 7.16 6.34 18.47
CA LEU A 90 5.87 5.86 18.99
C LEU A 90 5.23 6.83 20.00
N HIS A 91 6.01 7.63 20.73
CA HIS A 91 5.51 8.62 21.71
C HIS A 91 4.42 9.57 21.15
N PRO A 92 4.51 10.13 19.92
CA PRO A 92 3.52 11.07 19.40
C PRO A 92 2.18 10.43 18.99
N LEU A 93 2.12 9.09 18.89
CA LEU A 93 0.91 8.37 18.50
C LEU A 93 -0.12 8.26 19.65
N TYR A 94 0.29 8.64 20.86
CA TYR A 94 -0.55 8.72 22.05
C TYR A 94 -0.48 10.17 22.53
N GLY A 95 -1.50 10.96 22.17
CA GLY A 95 -1.39 12.43 22.06
C GLY A 95 -0.95 13.17 23.33
N HIS A 96 -0.10 14.20 23.12
CA HIS A 96 0.49 15.12 24.10
C HIS A 96 0.32 14.76 25.58
N CYS A 97 1.23 13.92 26.08
CA CYS A 97 1.77 14.14 27.41
C CYS A 97 2.77 15.31 27.30
N GLU A 98 2.38 16.50 27.74
CA GLU A 98 3.37 17.48 28.22
C GLU A 98 3.71 17.06 29.66
N ASP A 99 5.00 16.89 29.96
CA ASP A 99 5.45 16.42 31.26
C ASP A 99 5.30 17.50 32.34
N MET A 100 4.07 17.65 32.83
CA MET A 100 3.71 18.46 34.00
C MET A 100 4.12 17.70 35.27
N PHE A 101 5.35 17.95 35.72
CA PHE A 101 5.83 17.55 37.04
C PHE A 101 5.03 18.28 38.13
N ASP A 102 4.67 17.58 39.21
CA ASP A 102 4.20 18.24 40.43
C ASP A 102 5.37 18.84 41.24
N GLU A 103 5.06 19.59 42.31
CA GLU A 103 6.07 20.21 43.19
C GLU A 103 6.94 19.19 43.96
N CYS A 104 6.65 17.88 43.85
CA CYS A 104 7.43 16.77 44.39
C CYS A 104 8.18 15.97 43.30
N GLY A 105 8.09 16.37 42.03
CA GLY A 105 8.76 15.73 40.90
C GLY A 105 8.15 14.37 40.48
N GLN A 106 6.91 14.07 40.88
CA GLN A 106 6.21 12.85 40.45
C GLN A 106 5.39 13.09 39.16
N THR A 107 5.27 12.04 38.36
CA THR A 107 4.57 12.07 37.06
C THR A 107 3.08 11.77 37.25
N VAL A 108 2.22 12.79 37.15
CA VAL A 108 0.77 12.64 37.41
C VAL A 108 -0.04 12.82 36.13
N CYS A 109 -0.24 11.74 35.38
CA CYS A 109 -1.06 11.75 34.17
C CYS A 109 -2.56 11.94 34.52
N THR A 110 -3.10 13.13 34.26
CA THR A 110 -4.49 13.52 34.59
C THR A 110 -5.46 13.53 33.40
N ILE A 111 -4.98 13.22 32.19
CA ILE A 111 -5.87 12.95 31.04
C ILE A 111 -6.30 11.48 31.09
N GLY A 112 -7.61 11.22 31.04
CA GLY A 112 -8.18 9.88 31.08
C GLY A 112 -7.74 9.02 29.90
N SER A 113 -6.68 8.23 30.08
CA SER A 113 -6.08 7.41 29.04
C SER A 113 -7.04 6.29 28.60
N LYS A 114 -7.52 6.37 27.35
CA LYS A 114 -8.41 5.35 26.78
C LYS A 114 -7.71 4.02 26.50
N TYR A 115 -6.37 4.00 26.56
CA TYR A 115 -5.52 2.84 26.30
C TYR A 115 -4.37 2.79 27.32
N PRO A 116 -4.19 1.70 28.08
CA PRO A 116 -3.21 1.65 29.18
C PRO A 116 -1.76 1.41 28.69
N HIS A 117 -0.82 2.10 29.34
CA HIS A 117 0.59 2.23 28.95
C HIS A 117 1.40 0.91 29.02
N GLU A 118 0.98 -0.07 29.81
CA GLU A 118 1.76 -1.27 30.14
C GLU A 118 2.04 -2.21 28.95
N HIS A 119 1.23 -2.16 27.89
CA HIS A 119 1.45 -2.99 26.69
C HIS A 119 2.72 -2.60 25.89
N ILE A 120 3.24 -1.38 26.08
CA ILE A 120 4.33 -0.83 25.25
C ILE A 120 5.67 -1.55 25.50
N MET A 121 5.92 -2.05 26.72
CA MET A 121 7.26 -2.52 27.14
C MET A 121 7.57 -4.00 26.83
N LYS A 122 6.67 -4.74 26.16
CA LYS A 122 6.92 -6.13 25.73
C LYS A 122 7.45 -6.29 24.30
N VAL A 123 7.75 -5.19 23.59
CA VAL A 123 8.53 -5.22 22.34
C VAL A 123 10.02 -5.34 22.65
N HIS A 124 10.43 -6.50 23.17
CA HIS A 124 11.85 -6.87 23.22
C HIS A 124 12.36 -7.24 21.81
N MET A 125 13.62 -6.95 21.52
CA MET A 125 14.27 -7.16 20.22
C MET A 125 14.56 -8.64 19.94
N ILE A 126 13.49 -9.42 19.74
CA ILE A 126 13.57 -10.73 19.08
C ILE A 126 13.50 -10.46 17.57
N LYS A 127 14.45 -10.99 16.78
CA LYS A 127 14.33 -11.02 15.31
C LYS A 127 12.98 -11.63 14.95
N ASN A 128 12.08 -10.83 14.40
CA ASN A 128 10.68 -11.23 14.34
C ASN A 128 10.44 -12.17 13.15
N GLU A 129 10.68 -13.47 13.35
CA GLU A 129 10.36 -14.56 12.39
C GLU A 129 8.88 -14.59 11.96
N ARG A 130 8.05 -13.78 12.62
CA ARG A 130 6.64 -13.63 12.34
C ARG A 130 6.40 -12.88 11.03
N LYS A 131 5.79 -13.60 10.11
CA LYS A 131 5.20 -13.10 8.86
C LYS A 131 4.14 -12.02 9.11
N VAL A 132 3.95 -11.10 8.14
CA VAL A 132 2.96 -10.00 8.23
C VAL A 132 1.58 -10.42 7.69
N ARG A 133 0.50 -10.08 8.41
CA ARG A 133 -0.90 -10.27 7.98
C ARG A 133 -1.53 -8.94 7.60
N VAL A 134 -2.05 -8.82 6.38
CA VAL A 134 -2.40 -7.52 5.76
C VAL A 134 -3.85 -7.47 5.30
N LEU A 135 -4.52 -6.34 5.54
CA LEU A 135 -5.80 -5.98 4.93
C LEU A 135 -5.62 -4.74 4.05
N SER A 136 -5.87 -4.89 2.75
CA SER A 136 -5.81 -3.82 1.75
C SER A 136 -7.22 -3.42 1.32
N LEU A 137 -7.57 -2.15 1.51
CA LEU A 137 -8.87 -1.58 1.13
C LEU A 137 -8.69 -0.68 -0.10
N PHE A 138 -9.56 -0.81 -1.11
CA PHE A 138 -9.41 -0.11 -2.38
C PHE A 138 -8.08 -0.44 -3.09
N ASP A 139 -7.69 -1.72 -3.01
CA ASP A 139 -6.35 -2.23 -3.37
C ASP A 139 -5.91 -1.95 -4.83
N GLY A 140 -6.88 -1.81 -5.74
CA GLY A 140 -6.61 -1.61 -7.15
C GLY A 140 -5.84 -2.78 -7.77
N VAL A 141 -4.60 -2.52 -8.17
CA VAL A 141 -3.76 -3.47 -8.93
C VAL A 141 -2.78 -4.27 -8.06
N GLY A 142 -3.08 -4.50 -6.77
CA GLY A 142 -2.16 -5.18 -5.83
C GLY A 142 -0.92 -4.36 -5.49
N SER A 143 -1.05 -3.03 -5.49
CA SER A 143 0.08 -2.09 -5.29
C SER A 143 0.79 -2.33 -3.96
N GLY A 144 0.03 -2.60 -2.89
CA GLY A 144 0.60 -2.86 -1.57
C GLY A 144 1.31 -4.21 -1.48
N LEU A 145 0.76 -5.28 -2.07
CA LEU A 145 1.42 -6.59 -2.09
C LEU A 145 2.75 -6.54 -2.85
N LEU A 146 2.79 -5.80 -3.97
CA LEU A 146 4.01 -5.56 -4.74
C LEU A 146 5.09 -4.84 -3.92
N VAL A 147 4.74 -3.77 -3.19
CA VAL A 147 5.65 -3.09 -2.25
C VAL A 147 6.21 -4.07 -1.22
N LEU A 148 5.32 -4.74 -0.48
CA LEU A 148 5.71 -5.58 0.65
C LEU A 148 6.63 -6.73 0.23
N LYS A 149 6.30 -7.42 -0.88
CA LYS A 149 7.06 -8.61 -1.32
C LYS A 149 8.28 -8.32 -2.19
N HIS A 150 8.30 -7.23 -2.97
CA HIS A 150 9.35 -7.01 -3.98
C HIS A 150 10.21 -5.77 -3.72
N HIS A 151 9.77 -4.85 -2.85
CA HIS A 151 10.58 -3.67 -2.46
C HIS A 151 11.00 -3.71 -0.98
N LEU A 152 10.21 -4.34 -0.12
CA LEU A 152 10.56 -4.59 1.30
C LEU A 152 10.91 -6.05 1.61
N ASN A 153 10.76 -6.95 0.62
CA ASN A 153 11.12 -8.37 0.71
C ASN A 153 10.52 -9.13 1.92
N LEU A 154 9.34 -8.70 2.38
CA LEU A 154 8.67 -9.22 3.55
C LEU A 154 8.02 -10.58 3.30
N ASP A 155 8.05 -11.45 4.31
CA ASP A 155 7.25 -12.67 4.32
C ASP A 155 5.80 -12.35 4.71
N VAL A 156 4.95 -12.19 3.69
CA VAL A 156 3.51 -12.00 3.86
C VAL A 156 2.84 -13.35 4.09
N ASP A 157 2.12 -13.48 5.21
CA ASP A 157 1.36 -14.67 5.61
C ASP A 157 0.03 -14.77 4.83
N VAL A 158 -0.72 -13.67 4.82
CA VAL A 158 -1.96 -13.51 4.06
C VAL A 158 -2.16 -12.05 3.68
N TYR A 159 -2.64 -11.83 2.46
CA TYR A 159 -3.00 -10.52 1.94
C TYR A 159 -4.48 -10.50 1.56
N TYR A 160 -5.30 -9.84 2.37
CA TYR A 160 -6.71 -9.64 2.09
C TYR A 160 -6.92 -8.38 1.23
N SER A 161 -7.77 -8.44 0.20
CA SER A 161 -8.02 -7.34 -0.75
C SER A 161 -9.51 -7.05 -0.87
N ALA A 162 -9.92 -5.83 -0.55
CA ALA A 162 -11.26 -5.31 -0.79
C ALA A 162 -11.26 -4.38 -2.01
N GLU A 163 -11.65 -4.92 -3.16
CA GLU A 163 -11.73 -4.24 -4.46
C GLU A 163 -12.97 -4.72 -5.24
N ILE A 164 -13.54 -3.85 -6.07
CA ILE A 164 -14.78 -4.11 -6.83
C ILE A 164 -14.63 -3.83 -8.34
N CYS A 165 -13.57 -3.15 -8.76
CA CYS A 165 -13.33 -2.84 -10.16
C CYS A 165 -12.87 -4.11 -10.90
N GLU A 166 -13.74 -4.65 -11.77
CA GLU A 166 -13.48 -5.84 -12.59
C GLU A 166 -12.10 -5.85 -13.27
N ASN A 167 -11.66 -4.70 -13.79
CA ASN A 167 -10.38 -4.56 -14.50
C ASN A 167 -9.18 -4.63 -13.54
N ALA A 168 -9.38 -4.26 -12.28
CA ALA A 168 -8.37 -4.29 -11.22
C ALA A 168 -8.29 -5.70 -10.60
N LEU A 169 -9.46 -6.30 -10.30
CA LEU A 169 -9.60 -7.71 -9.93
C LEU A 169 -9.01 -8.65 -10.99
N MET A 170 -9.13 -8.31 -12.28
CA MET A 170 -8.47 -9.05 -13.37
C MET A 170 -6.94 -8.99 -13.28
N VAL A 171 -6.35 -7.85 -12.89
CA VAL A 171 -4.90 -7.75 -12.64
C VAL A 171 -4.52 -8.61 -11.43
N GLN A 172 -5.21 -8.45 -10.30
CA GLN A 172 -4.94 -9.24 -9.10
C GLN A 172 -5.01 -10.75 -9.38
N SER A 173 -6.08 -11.21 -10.07
CA SER A 173 -6.29 -12.63 -10.41
C SER A 173 -5.22 -13.23 -11.32
N ASN A 174 -4.57 -12.41 -12.17
CA ASN A 174 -3.57 -12.88 -13.14
C ASN A 174 -2.13 -12.69 -12.65
N LYS A 175 -1.87 -11.73 -11.75
CA LYS A 175 -0.53 -11.40 -11.26
C LYS A 175 -0.21 -11.96 -9.87
N PHE A 176 -1.23 -12.17 -9.04
CA PHE A 176 -1.09 -12.61 -7.64
C PHE A 176 -1.99 -13.83 -7.34
N SER A 177 -2.03 -14.76 -8.29
CA SER A 177 -3.00 -15.87 -8.30
C SER A 177 -2.72 -16.86 -7.17
N GLY A 178 -3.62 -16.93 -6.20
CA GLY A 178 -3.46 -17.72 -4.97
C GLY A 178 -2.74 -17.00 -3.83
N GLU A 179 -2.31 -15.75 -4.03
CA GLU A 179 -1.62 -14.93 -3.02
C GLU A 179 -2.54 -13.88 -2.38
N ILE A 180 -3.54 -13.42 -3.11
CA ILE A 180 -4.54 -12.45 -2.63
C ILE A 180 -5.86 -13.16 -2.31
N VAL A 181 -6.37 -12.92 -1.09
CA VAL A 181 -7.72 -13.32 -0.68
C VAL A 181 -8.67 -12.15 -0.96
N MET A 182 -9.48 -12.28 -2.02
CA MET A 182 -10.41 -11.23 -2.45
C MET A 182 -11.69 -11.22 -1.60
N LEU A 183 -11.98 -10.10 -0.95
CA LEU A 183 -13.15 -9.89 -0.09
C LEU A 183 -14.29 -9.13 -0.77
N GLY A 184 -14.03 -8.45 -1.89
CA GLY A 184 -15.03 -7.66 -2.61
C GLY A 184 -15.28 -6.27 -2.00
N ASP A 185 -16.55 -5.90 -1.81
CA ASP A 185 -16.95 -4.54 -1.40
C ASP A 185 -16.62 -4.25 0.08
N VAL A 186 -15.85 -3.18 0.31
CA VAL A 186 -15.47 -2.68 1.65
C VAL A 186 -16.66 -2.49 2.59
N ARG A 187 -17.83 -2.13 2.05
CA ARG A 187 -19.08 -1.92 2.83
C ARG A 187 -19.69 -3.22 3.35
N GLY A 188 -19.25 -4.36 2.80
CA GLY A 188 -19.56 -5.70 3.30
C GLY A 188 -18.69 -6.12 4.50
N LEU A 189 -17.55 -5.47 4.75
CA LEU A 189 -16.64 -5.81 5.83
C LEU A 189 -17.20 -5.35 7.18
N LYS A 190 -17.93 -6.24 7.84
CA LYS A 190 -18.60 -6.04 9.14
C LYS A 190 -18.14 -7.14 10.13
N GLY A 191 -18.54 -7.01 11.40
CA GLY A 191 -18.15 -7.87 12.55
C GLY A 191 -17.70 -9.27 12.16
N ASP A 192 -18.66 -10.15 11.88
CA ASP A 192 -18.46 -11.58 11.58
C ASP A 192 -17.36 -11.86 10.54
N LEU A 193 -17.25 -11.02 9.50
CA LEU A 193 -16.24 -11.17 8.45
C LEU A 193 -14.87 -10.65 8.89
N LEU A 194 -14.82 -9.55 9.65
CA LEU A 194 -13.60 -9.03 10.26
C LEU A 194 -13.09 -9.96 11.38
N ASP A 195 -13.97 -10.68 12.06
CA ASP A 195 -13.64 -11.74 13.02
C ASP A 195 -12.96 -12.92 12.31
N VAL A 196 -13.49 -13.35 11.16
CA VAL A 196 -12.94 -14.44 10.34
C VAL A 196 -11.57 -14.12 9.73
N LEU A 197 -11.20 -12.85 9.52
CA LEU A 197 -9.83 -12.50 9.11
C LEU A 197 -8.78 -12.85 10.19
N GLY A 198 -9.21 -12.94 11.45
CA GLY A 198 -8.38 -13.12 12.62
C GLY A 198 -7.44 -11.94 12.84
N ARG A 199 -6.20 -12.22 13.24
CA ARG A 199 -5.16 -11.21 13.39
C ARG A 199 -4.88 -10.52 12.04
N VAL A 200 -4.85 -9.19 12.06
CA VAL A 200 -4.26 -8.34 11.01
C VAL A 200 -3.28 -7.41 11.71
N ASP A 201 -2.11 -7.22 11.11
CA ASP A 201 -1.06 -6.36 11.64
C ASP A 201 -0.92 -5.05 10.86
N LEU A 202 -1.36 -5.03 9.59
CA LEU A 202 -1.25 -3.88 8.69
C LEU A 202 -2.56 -3.64 7.92
N LEU A 203 -3.14 -2.45 8.06
CA LEU A 203 -4.31 -1.98 7.29
C LEU A 203 -3.91 -0.85 6.33
N ILE A 204 -3.96 -1.10 5.03
CA ILE A 204 -3.57 -0.13 4.00
C ILE A 204 -4.73 0.17 3.06
N GLY A 205 -4.79 1.38 2.47
CA GLY A 205 -5.80 1.66 1.45
C GLY A 205 -5.81 3.07 0.85
N GLY A 206 -6.34 3.19 -0.37
CA GLY A 206 -6.41 4.44 -1.12
C GLY A 206 -7.83 4.73 -1.62
N PRO A 207 -8.70 5.37 -0.80
CA PRO A 207 -10.10 5.63 -1.17
C PRO A 207 -10.24 6.42 -2.48
N PRO A 208 -11.35 6.26 -3.24
CA PRO A 208 -11.49 6.87 -4.56
C PRO A 208 -11.48 8.41 -4.57
N CYS A 209 -10.30 9.02 -4.73
CA CYS A 209 -10.13 10.47 -4.65
C CYS A 209 -10.71 11.28 -5.85
N SER A 210 -11.50 10.64 -6.71
CA SER A 210 -12.07 11.19 -7.96
C SER A 210 -12.94 12.42 -7.73
N GLN A 211 -13.63 12.49 -6.59
CA GLN A 211 -14.61 13.54 -6.27
C GLN A 211 -14.06 14.65 -5.36
N VAL A 212 -12.79 14.56 -4.92
CA VAL A 212 -12.09 15.66 -4.21
C VAL A 212 -10.92 16.23 -4.99
N SER A 213 -10.39 15.51 -5.98
CA SER A 213 -9.22 15.96 -6.75
C SER A 213 -9.50 17.23 -7.56
N SER A 214 -8.66 18.25 -7.40
CA SER A 214 -8.73 19.50 -8.17
C SER A 214 -8.55 19.33 -9.69
N VAL A 215 -8.11 18.16 -10.15
CA VAL A 215 -8.01 17.80 -11.58
C VAL A 215 -9.38 17.48 -12.19
N ASN A 216 -10.40 17.17 -11.37
CA ASN A 216 -11.77 16.95 -11.82
C ASN A 216 -12.57 18.26 -11.70
N ALA A 217 -12.92 18.87 -12.84
CA ALA A 217 -13.79 20.06 -12.87
C ALA A 217 -15.20 19.78 -12.34
N ASN A 218 -15.70 18.55 -12.53
CA ASN A 218 -17.05 18.11 -12.12
C ASN A 218 -17.02 17.39 -10.75
N LYS A 219 -16.13 17.81 -9.85
CA LYS A 219 -15.95 17.16 -8.54
C LYS A 219 -17.04 17.57 -7.55
N LYS A 220 -17.55 16.60 -6.80
CA LYS A 220 -18.65 16.78 -5.83
C LYS A 220 -18.20 17.27 -4.43
N GLY A 221 -16.91 17.19 -4.12
CA GLY A 221 -16.37 17.38 -2.76
C GLY A 221 -16.81 16.28 -1.80
N LEU A 222 -16.64 16.51 -0.49
CA LEU A 222 -17.17 15.62 0.56
C LEU A 222 -18.56 16.03 1.08
N SER A 223 -19.07 17.18 0.64
CA SER A 223 -20.39 17.70 1.00
C SER A 223 -21.55 16.94 0.34
N ASP A 224 -21.31 16.24 -0.76
CA ASP A 224 -22.28 15.37 -1.42
C ASP A 224 -22.17 13.94 -0.85
N PRO A 225 -23.22 13.36 -0.23
CA PRO A 225 -23.17 12.00 0.31
C PRO A 225 -23.05 10.91 -0.77
N THR A 226 -23.31 11.24 -2.05
CA THR A 226 -23.11 10.34 -3.20
C THR A 226 -21.70 10.42 -3.81
N SER A 227 -20.80 11.18 -3.18
CA SER A 227 -19.39 11.29 -3.56
C SER A 227 -18.62 10.00 -3.26
N GLU A 228 -18.01 9.38 -4.28
CA GLU A 228 -17.16 8.18 -4.11
C GLU A 228 -16.02 8.40 -3.10
N SER A 229 -15.52 9.64 -2.98
CA SER A 229 -14.48 9.99 -2.01
C SER A 229 -14.91 9.73 -0.57
N CYS A 230 -16.20 9.85 -0.24
CA CYS A 230 -16.73 9.63 1.12
C CYS A 230 -16.51 8.20 1.64
N LEU A 231 -16.09 7.26 0.79
CA LEU A 231 -15.66 5.92 1.19
C LEU A 231 -14.40 5.91 2.09
N TYR A 232 -13.69 7.04 2.28
CA TYR A 232 -12.68 7.15 3.35
C TYR A 232 -13.27 6.85 4.74
N LYS A 233 -14.58 7.07 4.94
CA LYS A 233 -15.29 6.74 6.19
C LYS A 233 -15.37 5.24 6.43
N GLU A 234 -15.37 4.42 5.38
CA GLU A 234 -15.27 2.95 5.52
C GLU A 234 -13.86 2.52 5.95
N PHE A 235 -12.81 3.21 5.48
CA PHE A 235 -11.45 3.00 5.98
C PHE A 235 -11.38 3.31 7.48
N ILE A 236 -11.88 4.47 7.92
CA ILE A 236 -11.93 4.86 9.34
C ILE A 236 -12.71 3.83 10.16
N ARG A 237 -13.92 3.46 9.72
CA ARG A 237 -14.77 2.45 10.38
C ARG A 237 -14.04 1.12 10.60
N ILE A 238 -13.32 0.64 9.60
CA ILE A 238 -12.57 -0.63 9.69
C ILE A 238 -11.32 -0.44 10.56
N ARG A 239 -10.56 0.65 10.38
CA ARG A 239 -9.41 1.01 11.22
C ARG A 239 -9.76 0.96 12.70
N ASP A 240 -10.87 1.59 13.09
CA ASP A 240 -11.24 1.72 14.50
C ASP A 240 -11.64 0.36 15.11
N ILE A 241 -12.31 -0.50 14.33
CA ILE A 241 -12.60 -1.89 14.72
C ILE A 241 -11.30 -2.70 14.87
N MET A 242 -10.35 -2.55 13.94
CA MET A 242 -9.08 -3.30 13.99
C MET A 242 -8.14 -2.80 15.09
N ILE A 243 -8.16 -1.50 15.42
CA ILE A 243 -7.47 -0.95 16.61
C ILE A 243 -8.05 -1.58 17.89
N GLN A 244 -9.38 -1.63 18.03
CA GLN A 244 -10.03 -2.24 19.19
C GLN A 244 -9.64 -3.72 19.34
N LYS A 245 -9.70 -4.50 18.26
CA LYS A 245 -9.25 -5.90 18.22
C LYS A 245 -7.77 -6.08 18.55
N ALA A 246 -6.91 -5.17 18.10
CA ALA A 246 -5.49 -5.22 18.39
C ALA A 246 -5.17 -4.91 19.86
N ALA A 247 -5.94 -4.01 20.49
CA ALA A 247 -5.86 -3.78 21.93
C ALA A 247 -6.37 -5.00 22.74
N GLU A 248 -7.50 -5.60 22.34
CA GLU A 248 -8.07 -6.80 22.97
C GLU A 248 -7.15 -8.04 22.90
N HIS A 249 -6.35 -8.15 21.84
CA HIS A 249 -5.38 -9.23 21.64
C HIS A 249 -3.93 -8.85 21.97
N GLY A 250 -3.69 -7.63 22.45
CA GLY A 250 -2.36 -7.15 22.88
C GLY A 250 -1.30 -7.15 21.76
N HIS A 251 -1.66 -6.84 20.52
CA HIS A 251 -0.75 -6.92 19.36
C HIS A 251 -0.54 -5.60 18.63
N LEU A 252 0.67 -5.42 18.05
CA LEU A 252 1.01 -4.24 17.25
C LEU A 252 0.17 -4.19 15.96
N PHE A 253 -0.59 -3.12 15.79
CA PHE A 253 -1.40 -2.84 14.60
C PHE A 253 -1.01 -1.50 13.97
N LEU A 254 -0.67 -1.56 12.68
CA LEU A 254 -0.27 -0.42 11.86
C LEU A 254 -1.31 -0.17 10.76
N TRP A 255 -1.47 1.09 10.36
CA TRP A 255 -2.39 1.48 9.30
C TRP A 255 -1.91 2.70 8.51
N MET A 256 -2.27 2.77 7.22
CA MET A 256 -1.95 3.87 6.31
C MET A 256 -3.07 4.10 5.27
N MET A 257 -3.58 5.33 5.17
CA MET A 257 -4.56 5.77 4.17
C MET A 257 -3.96 6.84 3.24
N GLU A 258 -3.96 6.60 1.93
CA GLU A 258 -3.49 7.55 0.88
C GLU A 258 -4.63 8.40 0.30
N MET A 259 -4.36 9.67 -0.01
CA MET A 259 -5.25 10.54 -0.79
C MET A 259 -4.48 11.59 -1.61
N THR A 260 -5.12 12.18 -2.62
CA THR A 260 -4.56 13.22 -3.51
C THR A 260 -4.23 14.53 -2.77
N ALA A 261 -2.99 15.01 -2.83
CA ALA A 261 -2.63 16.31 -2.22
C ALA A 261 -3.28 17.53 -2.89
N HIS A 262 -3.73 17.38 -4.15
CA HIS A 262 -4.48 18.42 -4.85
C HIS A 262 -5.99 18.21 -4.62
N MET A 263 -6.51 18.81 -3.54
CA MET A 263 -7.93 18.85 -3.18
C MET A 263 -8.31 20.22 -2.59
N GLU A 264 -9.58 20.47 -2.28
CA GLU A 264 -10.01 21.70 -1.60
C GLU A 264 -9.71 21.65 -0.09
N LEU A 265 -9.37 22.80 0.49
CA LEU A 265 -9.00 22.92 1.91
C LEU A 265 -10.09 22.37 2.84
N LYS A 266 -11.36 22.62 2.55
CA LYS A 266 -12.52 22.12 3.32
C LYS A 266 -12.60 20.58 3.39
N ASP A 267 -12.20 19.90 2.32
CA ASP A 267 -12.25 18.44 2.22
C ASP A 267 -11.05 17.86 3.00
N TRP A 268 -9.87 18.47 2.85
CA TRP A 268 -8.65 18.19 3.60
C TRP A 268 -8.83 18.36 5.13
N GLU A 269 -9.40 19.47 5.58
CA GLU A 269 -9.69 19.74 6.99
C GLU A 269 -10.70 18.75 7.55
N THR A 270 -11.73 18.43 6.74
CA THR A 270 -12.73 17.42 7.08
C THR A 270 -12.10 16.05 7.30
N MET A 271 -11.26 15.57 6.37
CA MET A 271 -10.60 14.27 6.54
C MET A 271 -9.55 14.29 7.65
N THR A 272 -8.82 15.39 7.84
CA THR A 272 -7.86 15.57 8.94
C THR A 272 -8.56 15.45 10.31
N ARG A 273 -9.70 16.11 10.48
CA ARG A 273 -10.52 16.04 11.70
C ARG A 273 -11.15 14.66 11.88
N ASP A 274 -11.79 14.11 10.84
CA ASP A 274 -12.50 12.84 10.91
C ASP A 274 -11.54 11.65 11.14
N VAL A 275 -10.31 11.71 10.63
CA VAL A 275 -9.24 10.71 10.89
C VAL A 275 -8.60 10.92 12.27
N GLY A 276 -8.61 12.14 12.81
CA GLY A 276 -8.08 12.51 14.13
C GLY A 276 -6.61 12.96 14.15
N GLN A 277 -5.94 13.09 13.00
CA GLN A 277 -4.56 13.55 12.91
C GLN A 277 -4.23 14.20 11.56
N LYS A 278 -3.16 15.01 11.52
CA LYS A 278 -2.57 15.53 10.28
C LYS A 278 -1.82 14.40 9.55
N PRO A 279 -1.89 14.30 8.21
CA PRO A 279 -1.11 13.32 7.47
C PRO A 279 0.28 13.82 7.10
N LEU A 280 1.16 12.87 6.76
CA LEU A 280 2.41 13.13 6.06
C LEU A 280 2.12 13.53 4.60
N LYS A 281 2.70 14.64 4.11
CA LYS A 281 2.71 14.99 2.68
C LYS A 281 4.05 14.58 2.07
N THR A 282 4.03 13.74 1.03
CA THR A 282 5.23 13.39 0.24
C THR A 282 4.96 13.51 -1.26
N ASP A 283 6.02 13.58 -2.06
CA ASP A 283 5.96 13.48 -3.52
C ASP A 283 6.74 12.23 -3.97
N ALA A 284 6.15 11.44 -4.87
CA ALA A 284 6.88 10.41 -5.62
C ALA A 284 8.14 10.94 -6.31
N GLY A 285 8.20 12.25 -6.56
CA GLY A 285 9.29 12.98 -7.17
C GLY A 285 10.66 12.86 -6.51
N TRP A 286 10.70 12.43 -5.25
CA TRP A 286 11.93 12.13 -4.51
C TRP A 286 12.54 10.78 -4.91
N TYR A 287 11.71 9.85 -5.44
CA TYR A 287 12.12 8.49 -5.80
C TYR A 287 12.13 8.22 -7.31
N LEU A 288 11.16 8.77 -8.05
CA LEU A 288 11.03 8.64 -9.51
C LEU A 288 10.84 10.00 -10.20
N PRO A 289 11.15 10.14 -11.51
CA PRO A 289 11.02 11.41 -12.24
C PRO A 289 9.56 11.73 -12.63
N VAL A 290 8.62 11.57 -11.69
CA VAL A 290 7.19 11.86 -11.82
C VAL A 290 6.75 12.79 -10.69
N ASN A 291 5.91 13.78 -11.00
CA ASN A 291 5.23 14.59 -9.99
C ASN A 291 3.98 13.83 -9.50
N ARG A 292 3.92 13.45 -8.23
CA ARG A 292 2.73 12.82 -7.61
C ARG A 292 2.71 13.14 -6.10
N GLU A 293 2.41 14.39 -5.76
CA GLU A 293 2.16 14.78 -4.37
C GLU A 293 0.96 14.00 -3.80
N ARG A 294 1.14 13.42 -2.61
CA ARG A 294 0.15 12.61 -1.89
C ARG A 294 0.21 12.83 -0.38
N LEU A 295 -0.89 12.42 0.26
CA LEU A 295 -1.18 12.62 1.67
C LEU A 295 -1.40 11.24 2.29
N PHE A 296 -0.66 10.95 3.36
CA PHE A 296 -0.68 9.66 4.04
C PHE A 296 -1.03 9.86 5.51
N TRP A 297 -2.27 9.55 5.86
CA TRP A 297 -2.67 9.42 7.25
C TRP A 297 -2.21 8.05 7.73
N THR A 298 -1.32 7.99 8.71
CA THR A 298 -0.67 6.74 9.11
C THR A 298 -0.26 6.74 10.58
N ASN A 299 -0.21 5.58 11.23
CA ASN A 299 0.51 5.40 12.50
C ASN A 299 1.84 4.63 12.31
N VAL A 300 2.23 4.34 11.07
CA VAL A 300 3.52 3.72 10.75
C VAL A 300 4.65 4.68 11.11
N PRO A 301 5.60 4.30 12.00
CA PRO A 301 6.77 5.11 12.31
C PRO A 301 7.53 5.53 11.05
N GLN A 302 7.81 6.82 10.90
CA GLN A 302 8.61 7.31 9.78
C GLN A 302 10.09 7.29 10.15
N ILE A 303 10.91 6.77 9.25
CA ILE A 303 12.36 6.85 9.31
C ILE A 303 12.78 8.16 8.64
N GLU A 304 13.67 8.93 9.26
CA GLU A 304 14.18 10.18 8.66
C GLU A 304 15.13 9.85 7.49
N GLU A 305 14.63 9.91 6.26
CA GLU A 305 15.48 9.74 5.06
C GLU A 305 16.24 11.04 4.72
N GLN A 306 17.54 10.93 4.42
CA GLN A 306 18.42 12.09 4.22
C GLN A 306 18.14 12.86 2.92
N GLU A 307 17.67 14.10 3.11
CA GLU A 307 17.90 15.34 2.32
C GLU A 307 17.55 15.39 0.81
N SER A 308 17.85 14.37 0.00
CA SER A 308 17.75 14.45 -1.46
C SER A 308 16.30 14.37 -1.99
N ARG A 309 15.62 15.53 -2.01
CA ARG A 309 14.23 15.68 -2.53
C ARG A 309 14.11 15.60 -4.07
N THR A 310 14.96 14.80 -4.72
CA THR A 310 15.03 14.64 -6.17
C THR A 310 15.38 13.20 -6.54
N SER A 311 14.52 12.55 -7.33
CA SER A 311 14.80 11.23 -7.92
C SER A 311 16.20 11.12 -8.52
N PRO A 312 16.98 10.08 -8.18
CA PRO A 312 18.29 9.83 -8.80
C PRO A 312 18.18 9.31 -10.24
N ILE A 313 17.02 8.77 -10.63
CA ILE A 313 16.76 8.19 -11.96
C ILE A 313 16.30 9.28 -12.94
N LYS A 314 16.93 9.36 -14.12
CA LYS A 314 16.47 10.24 -15.20
C LYS A 314 15.35 9.57 -15.98
N ILE A 315 14.41 10.37 -16.47
CA ILE A 315 13.21 9.88 -17.15
C ILE A 315 13.51 9.06 -18.43
N ASP A 316 14.58 9.41 -19.16
CA ASP A 316 15.02 8.66 -20.35
C ASP A 316 15.40 7.20 -20.05
N GLU A 317 15.84 6.90 -18.82
CA GLU A 317 16.20 5.53 -18.37
C GLU A 317 14.96 4.63 -18.24
N LEU A 318 13.77 5.22 -18.14
CA LEU A 318 12.49 4.51 -18.01
C LEU A 318 11.77 4.35 -19.36
N LEU A 319 12.22 5.01 -20.43
CA LEU A 319 11.61 4.93 -21.76
C LEU A 319 11.95 3.62 -22.49
N CYS A 320 11.23 3.35 -23.57
CA CYS A 320 11.56 2.24 -24.47
C CYS A 320 12.72 2.62 -25.42
N PRO A 321 13.58 1.67 -25.84
CA PRO A 321 14.77 1.97 -26.64
C PRO A 321 14.49 2.79 -27.91
N GLY A 322 15.29 3.83 -28.14
CA GLY A 322 15.14 4.73 -29.29
C GLY A 322 14.06 5.81 -29.14
N ARG A 323 13.60 6.06 -27.92
CA ARG A 323 12.78 7.22 -27.52
C ARG A 323 13.57 8.10 -26.54
N LYS A 324 13.19 9.38 -26.45
CA LYS A 324 13.82 10.41 -25.59
C LYS A 324 12.75 11.30 -24.99
N ALA A 325 12.90 11.71 -23.74
CA ALA A 325 11.96 12.59 -23.07
C ALA A 325 12.11 14.05 -23.55
N ASN A 326 10.97 14.73 -23.73
CA ASN A 326 10.91 16.16 -24.05
C ASN A 326 10.86 17.04 -22.77
N TYR A 327 10.64 16.43 -21.60
CA TYR A 327 10.68 17.08 -20.29
C TYR A 327 11.53 16.24 -19.32
N SER A 328 12.22 16.86 -18.37
CA SER A 328 12.98 16.15 -17.33
C SER A 328 12.12 15.35 -16.35
N ARG A 329 10.82 15.66 -16.23
CA ARG A 329 9.88 15.03 -15.29
C ARG A 329 8.48 14.88 -15.90
N CYS A 330 7.88 13.71 -15.66
CA CYS A 330 6.49 13.37 -15.97
C CYS A 330 5.52 14.14 -15.07
N SER A 331 4.41 14.65 -15.64
CA SER A 331 3.31 15.21 -14.85
C SER A 331 2.55 14.09 -14.12
N THR A 332 1.64 14.43 -13.20
CA THR A 332 0.80 13.45 -12.48
C THR A 332 0.09 12.50 -13.44
N ILE A 333 0.46 11.22 -13.40
CA ILE A 333 -0.13 10.19 -14.27
C ILE A 333 -1.59 10.02 -13.87
N THR A 334 -2.46 10.21 -14.87
CA THR A 334 -3.92 10.26 -14.72
C THR A 334 -4.56 9.56 -15.91
N SER A 335 -5.88 9.33 -15.82
CA SER A 335 -6.68 8.68 -16.86
C SER A 335 -6.64 9.38 -18.23
N ASN A 336 -6.31 10.68 -18.27
CA ASN A 336 -6.19 11.47 -19.49
C ASN A 336 -4.74 11.47 -20.04
N PRO A 337 -4.49 11.16 -21.33
CA PRO A 337 -3.19 11.39 -21.98
C PRO A 337 -2.78 12.87 -22.04
N SER A 338 -3.72 13.78 -22.29
CA SER A 338 -3.42 15.20 -22.53
C SER A 338 -2.80 15.92 -21.34
N ASN A 339 -2.96 15.41 -20.11
CA ASN A 339 -2.32 15.94 -18.90
C ASN A 339 -0.77 15.81 -18.88
N GLN A 340 -0.20 15.14 -19.89
CA GLN A 340 1.26 15.04 -20.09
C GLN A 340 1.80 15.97 -21.18
N ILE A 341 0.92 16.59 -21.97
CA ILE A 341 1.26 17.54 -23.05
C ILE A 341 1.47 18.92 -22.43
N LYS A 342 2.52 19.66 -22.81
CA LYS A 342 2.77 21.03 -22.33
C LYS A 342 3.11 21.92 -23.52
N GLY A 343 2.36 23.01 -23.71
CA GLY A 343 2.56 23.94 -24.83
C GLY A 343 2.34 23.32 -26.22
N GLY A 344 1.50 22.28 -26.32
CA GLY A 344 1.27 21.53 -27.57
C GLY A 344 2.37 20.51 -27.93
N ILE A 345 3.39 20.35 -27.08
CA ILE A 345 4.45 19.36 -27.24
C ILE A 345 4.07 18.09 -26.46
N GLU A 346 4.21 16.92 -27.07
CA GLU A 346 4.04 15.62 -26.40
C GLU A 346 5.24 15.31 -25.48
N PRO A 347 5.10 14.47 -24.44
CA PRO A 347 6.16 14.25 -23.46
C PRO A 347 7.38 13.47 -23.98
N VAL A 348 7.26 12.74 -25.10
CA VAL A 348 8.32 11.88 -25.65
C VAL A 348 8.51 12.17 -27.14
N SER A 349 9.75 12.00 -27.62
CA SER A 349 10.08 11.95 -29.06
C SER A 349 10.71 10.58 -29.39
N GLY A 350 10.37 10.03 -30.55
CA GLY A 350 10.93 8.78 -31.07
C GLY A 350 11.17 8.84 -32.58
N ARG A 351 11.47 7.68 -33.20
CA ARG A 351 11.79 7.57 -34.64
C ARG A 351 10.74 8.11 -35.61
N HIS A 352 9.49 8.25 -35.15
CA HIS A 352 8.36 8.71 -35.97
C HIS A 352 7.86 10.12 -35.58
N GLY A 353 8.61 10.86 -34.75
CA GLY A 353 8.25 12.19 -34.27
C GLY A 353 7.84 12.21 -32.80
N GLN A 354 6.94 13.12 -32.44
CA GLN A 354 6.41 13.32 -31.10
C GLN A 354 5.32 12.29 -30.75
N ASP A 355 5.29 11.84 -29.49
CA ASP A 355 4.40 10.78 -29.01
C ASP A 355 4.18 10.84 -27.49
N ASN A 356 3.07 10.30 -26.99
CA ASN A 356 2.79 10.19 -25.56
C ASN A 356 3.59 9.02 -24.94
N TYR A 357 3.60 8.91 -23.61
CA TYR A 357 4.20 7.74 -22.95
C TYR A 357 3.45 6.46 -23.31
N TYR A 358 4.19 5.42 -23.69
CA TYR A 358 3.64 4.07 -23.80
C TYR A 358 3.18 3.57 -22.42
N ILE A 359 2.21 2.66 -22.40
CA ILE A 359 1.68 2.11 -21.14
C ILE A 359 2.75 1.42 -20.29
N LEU A 360 3.77 0.83 -20.92
CA LEU A 360 4.96 0.25 -20.27
C LEU A 360 5.79 1.32 -19.54
N GLU A 361 5.97 2.49 -20.18
CA GLU A 361 6.72 3.62 -19.62
C GLU A 361 5.95 4.23 -18.44
N LEU A 362 4.61 4.22 -18.49
CA LEU A 362 3.74 4.64 -17.38
C LEU A 362 3.73 3.64 -16.21
N GLU A 363 3.92 2.34 -16.46
CA GLU A 363 4.13 1.32 -15.44
C GLU A 363 5.46 1.59 -14.70
N ARG A 364 6.56 1.72 -15.45
CA ARG A 364 7.89 2.07 -14.93
C ARG A 364 7.94 3.40 -14.18
N LEU A 365 7.27 4.43 -14.69
CA LEU A 365 7.17 5.75 -14.05
C LEU A 365 6.40 5.76 -12.72
N GLN A 366 5.79 4.65 -12.31
CA GLN A 366 5.29 4.43 -10.94
C GLN A 366 5.93 3.24 -10.23
N GLY A 367 7.00 2.68 -10.79
CA GLY A 367 7.76 1.56 -10.20
C GLY A 367 7.06 0.20 -10.31
N PHE A 368 6.09 0.04 -11.22
CA PHE A 368 5.55 -1.27 -11.55
C PHE A 368 6.47 -2.05 -12.50
N PRO A 369 6.54 -3.38 -12.38
CA PRO A 369 7.15 -4.24 -13.39
C PRO A 369 6.53 -4.03 -14.78
N ASP A 370 7.35 -4.21 -15.80
CA ASP A 370 6.91 -4.23 -17.20
C ASP A 370 5.71 -5.15 -17.39
N ASN A 371 4.65 -4.64 -18.02
CA ASN A 371 3.44 -5.38 -18.33
C ASN A 371 2.64 -5.84 -17.09
N HIS A 372 2.72 -5.12 -15.97
CA HIS A 372 1.89 -5.38 -14.78
C HIS A 372 0.38 -5.35 -15.09
N THR A 373 -0.09 -4.40 -15.90
CA THR A 373 -1.51 -4.32 -16.29
C THR A 373 -1.82 -4.98 -17.64
N ALA A 374 -0.84 -5.66 -18.26
CA ALA A 374 -1.07 -6.44 -19.49
C ALA A 374 -1.69 -7.81 -19.15
N VAL A 375 -2.98 -7.80 -18.82
CA VAL A 375 -3.76 -8.99 -18.48
C VAL A 375 -5.04 -9.05 -19.31
N GLY A 376 -5.43 -10.25 -19.74
CA GLY A 376 -6.59 -10.46 -20.61
C GLY A 376 -6.63 -9.50 -21.81
N ASN A 377 -7.83 -9.00 -22.12
CA ASN A 377 -8.08 -8.06 -23.22
C ASN A 377 -8.23 -6.61 -22.72
N LEU A 378 -7.44 -6.18 -21.73
CA LEU A 378 -7.46 -4.80 -21.24
C LEU A 378 -6.86 -3.82 -22.25
N SER A 379 -7.72 -3.00 -22.88
CA SER A 379 -7.29 -1.90 -23.75
C SER A 379 -6.33 -0.92 -23.05
N ILE A 380 -5.50 -0.22 -23.83
CA ILE A 380 -4.54 0.79 -23.34
C ILE A 380 -5.22 1.84 -22.44
N THR A 381 -6.44 2.28 -22.79
CA THR A 381 -7.23 3.23 -21.99
C THR A 381 -7.66 2.64 -20.64
N LYS A 382 -8.00 1.34 -20.57
CA LYS A 382 -8.28 0.65 -19.30
C LYS A 382 -7.01 0.53 -18.45
N ARG A 383 -5.89 0.09 -19.04
CA ARG A 383 -4.58 -0.01 -18.37
C ARG A 383 -4.13 1.35 -17.81
N ARG A 384 -4.22 2.44 -18.58
CA ARG A 384 -3.89 3.80 -18.11
C ARG A 384 -4.81 4.28 -16.97
N LYS A 385 -6.11 3.95 -17.01
CA LYS A 385 -7.04 4.24 -15.90
C LYS A 385 -6.67 3.50 -14.60
N LEU A 386 -6.16 2.28 -14.69
CA LEU A 386 -5.66 1.53 -13.53
C LEU A 386 -4.37 2.17 -12.99
N ILE A 387 -3.35 2.33 -13.84
CA ILE A 387 -2.05 2.90 -13.44
C ILE A 387 -2.19 4.33 -12.89
N GLY A 388 -3.03 5.19 -13.48
CA GLY A 388 -3.26 6.55 -12.95
C GLY A 388 -3.92 6.57 -11.56
N LYS A 389 -4.66 5.53 -11.17
CA LYS A 389 -5.23 5.39 -9.82
C LYS A 389 -4.24 4.75 -8.83
N ALA A 390 -3.47 3.76 -9.27
CA ALA A 390 -2.51 2.99 -8.47
C ALA A 390 -1.48 3.87 -7.73
N TRP A 391 -0.79 3.32 -6.73
CA TRP A 391 0.27 4.03 -6.01
C TRP A 391 1.60 4.08 -6.76
N CYS A 392 2.43 5.06 -6.43
CA CYS A 392 3.85 5.01 -6.76
C CYS A 392 4.55 4.03 -5.80
N ILE A 393 5.12 2.97 -6.34
CA ILE A 393 5.62 1.83 -5.56
C ILE A 393 6.81 2.22 -4.66
N PRO A 394 7.86 2.93 -5.12
CA PRO A 394 8.93 3.40 -4.24
C PRO A 394 8.47 4.38 -3.14
N GLN A 395 7.48 5.25 -3.44
CA GLN A 395 6.95 6.21 -2.46
C GLN A 395 6.28 5.51 -1.27
N VAL A 396 5.53 4.44 -1.54
CA VAL A 396 4.89 3.63 -0.49
C VAL A 396 5.90 2.70 0.18
N ALA A 397 6.93 2.21 -0.53
CA ALA A 397 8.02 1.46 0.06
C ALA A 397 8.79 2.27 1.12
N GLY A 398 9.11 3.54 0.86
CA GLY A 398 9.74 4.44 1.84
C GLY A 398 8.89 4.63 3.11
N ILE A 399 7.60 4.92 2.96
CA ILE A 399 6.66 5.14 4.08
C ILE A 399 6.46 3.88 4.93
N LEU A 400 6.49 2.70 4.30
CA LEU A 400 6.34 1.40 4.95
C LEU A 400 7.68 0.73 5.33
N ARG A 401 8.82 1.42 5.14
CA ARG A 401 10.17 0.84 5.28
C ARG A 401 10.41 0.19 6.64
N VAL A 402 9.93 0.81 7.73
CA VAL A 402 10.09 0.30 9.11
C VAL A 402 9.49 -1.10 9.34
N LEU A 403 8.63 -1.60 8.44
CA LEU A 403 8.14 -2.99 8.53
C LEU A 403 9.27 -4.03 8.45
N THR A 404 10.42 -3.72 7.84
CA THR A 404 11.59 -4.63 7.79
C THR A 404 12.19 -4.91 9.17
N GLU A 405 12.04 -3.98 10.11
CA GLU A 405 12.53 -4.13 11.50
C GLU A 405 11.49 -4.82 12.41
N LEU A 406 10.25 -4.97 11.93
CA LEU A 406 9.10 -5.39 12.73
C LEU A 406 8.55 -6.77 12.35
N PHE A 407 8.95 -7.32 11.19
CA PHE A 407 8.42 -8.57 10.62
C PHE A 407 9.51 -9.34 9.85
N SER A 408 9.21 -10.59 9.50
CA SER A 408 10.14 -11.45 8.75
C SER A 408 10.41 -10.92 7.33
N VAL A 409 11.69 -10.89 6.96
CA VAL A 409 12.23 -10.63 5.61
C VAL A 409 12.81 -11.94 5.06
N LYS A 410 12.82 -12.11 3.73
CA LYS A 410 13.22 -13.35 3.01
C LYS A 410 14.66 -13.41 2.52
#